data_AF-A0A7X7U049-F1
#
_entry.id   AF-A0A7X7U049-F1
#
_cell.length_a   1.000
_cell.length_b   1.000
_cell.length_c   1.000
_cell.angle_alpha   90.00
_cell.angle_beta   90.00
_cell.angle_gamma   90.00
#
_symmetry.space_group_name_H-M   'P 1'
#
loop_
_entity.id
_entity.type
_entity.pdbx_description
1 polymer ?
#
loop_
_entity_poly.entity_id
_entity_poly.type
_entity_poly.pdbx_seq_one_letter_code
_entity_poly.pdbx_strand_id
1 'polypeptide(L)'
;MGAQPKRRAFVAPVPADPPTVLPFTPLVELDHLLKVAGSVSVDANQIWAEMWGEFRRLVTSSGMILPEAAQGFVPACGWPEFLEKFWLLKHYLDSIQR
;
A
#
# COMPACT_ATOMS: atom_id res chain seq x y z
N MET A 1 3.94 -68.88 -40.99
CA MET A 1 4.07 -67.40 -40.95
C MET A 1 2.68 -66.80 -40.87
N GLY A 2 2.27 -66.30 -39.71
CA GLY A 2 0.99 -65.61 -39.51
C GLY A 2 1.19 -64.51 -38.48
N ALA A 3 1.19 -63.25 -38.93
CA ALA A 3 1.50 -62.10 -38.10
C ALA A 3 0.29 -61.71 -37.22
N GLN A 4 0.54 -61.55 -35.92
CA GLN A 4 -0.43 -61.08 -34.92
C GLN A 4 -0.91 -59.64 -35.18
N PRO A 5 -2.13 -59.28 -34.76
CA PRO A 5 -2.64 -57.92 -34.90
C PRO A 5 -2.06 -57.02 -33.81
N LYS A 6 -1.34 -55.96 -34.22
CA LYS A 6 -0.91 -54.86 -33.33
C LYS A 6 -2.14 -54.09 -32.85
N ARG A 7 -2.57 -54.35 -31.60
CA ARG A 7 -3.53 -53.49 -30.88
C ARG A 7 -2.93 -52.09 -30.75
N ARG A 8 -3.47 -51.12 -31.50
CA ARG A 8 -3.26 -49.69 -31.22
C ARG A 8 -3.96 -49.38 -29.90
N ALA A 9 -3.18 -49.06 -28.87
CA ALA A 9 -3.71 -48.49 -27.64
C ALA A 9 -4.27 -47.10 -28.00
N PHE A 10 -5.58 -46.93 -27.80
CA PHE A 10 -6.22 -45.63 -27.87
C PHE A 10 -5.76 -44.85 -26.63
N VAL A 11 -4.85 -43.90 -26.81
CA VAL A 11 -4.49 -42.95 -25.75
C VAL A 11 -5.68 -42.00 -25.62
N ALA A 12 -6.41 -42.09 -24.52
CA ALA A 12 -7.45 -41.14 -24.20
C ALA A 12 -6.85 -39.73 -24.11
N PRO A 13 -7.50 -38.70 -24.68
CA PRO A 13 -7.05 -37.33 -24.46
C PRO A 13 -7.16 -37.02 -22.96
N VAL A 14 -6.04 -36.66 -22.36
CA VAL A 14 -5.97 -36.10 -21.01
C VAL A 14 -6.96 -34.93 -20.96
N PRO A 15 -7.92 -34.89 -20.02
CA PRO A 15 -8.79 -33.74 -19.90
C PRO A 15 -7.91 -32.52 -19.61
N ALA A 16 -7.95 -31.54 -20.51
CA ALA A 16 -7.30 -30.27 -20.29
C ALA A 16 -7.82 -29.70 -18.96
N ASP A 17 -6.89 -29.43 -18.04
CA ASP A 17 -7.22 -28.72 -16.81
C ASP A 17 -8.03 -27.47 -17.18
N PRO A 18 -9.21 -27.24 -16.57
CA PRO A 18 -9.99 -26.06 -16.87
C PRO A 18 -9.12 -24.84 -16.57
N PRO A 19 -9.14 -23.80 -17.43
CA PRO A 19 -8.35 -22.60 -17.19
C PRO A 19 -8.72 -22.08 -15.80
N THR A 20 -7.73 -21.92 -14.94
CA THR A 20 -7.86 -21.31 -13.62
C THR A 20 -8.45 -19.90 -13.80
N VAL A 21 -9.78 -19.79 -13.74
CA VAL A 21 -10.46 -18.51 -13.72
C VAL A 21 -10.15 -17.91 -12.36
N LEU A 22 -9.24 -16.94 -12.33
CA LEU A 22 -8.98 -16.15 -11.13
C LEU A 22 -10.32 -15.53 -10.68
N PRO A 23 -10.67 -15.60 -9.38
CA PRO A 23 -11.95 -15.15 -8.89
C PRO A 23 -11.90 -13.63 -8.77
N PHE A 24 -11.91 -12.92 -9.89
CA PHE A 24 -12.23 -11.49 -9.96
C PHE A 24 -13.72 -11.31 -9.70
N THR A 25 -14.13 -11.69 -8.49
CA THR A 25 -15.46 -11.37 -7.97
C THR A 25 -15.37 -9.99 -7.33
N PRO A 26 -16.41 -9.15 -7.41
CA PRO A 26 -16.39 -7.79 -6.84
C PRO A 26 -15.97 -7.75 -5.36
N LEU A 27 -16.21 -8.81 -4.60
CA LEU A 27 -15.80 -8.93 -3.19
C LEU A 27 -14.28 -9.06 -3.02
N VAL A 28 -13.60 -9.77 -3.91
CA VAL A 28 -12.13 -9.93 -3.89
C VAL A 28 -11.44 -8.62 -4.26
N GLU A 29 -12.01 -7.88 -5.22
CA GLU A 29 -11.52 -6.55 -5.60
C GLU A 29 -11.69 -5.53 -4.47
N LEU A 30 -12.84 -5.54 -3.79
CA LEU A 30 -13.08 -4.68 -2.63
C LEU A 30 -12.11 -4.99 -1.48
N ASP A 31 -11.89 -6.27 -1.16
CA ASP A 31 -10.91 -6.67 -0.14
C ASP A 31 -9.49 -6.22 -0.49
N HIS A 32 -9.09 -6.36 -1.76
CA HIS A 32 -7.81 -5.87 -2.24
C HIS A 32 -7.68 -4.35 -2.11
N LEU A 33 -8.71 -3.58 -2.52
CA LEU A 33 -8.73 -2.12 -2.39
C LEU A 33 -8.65 -1.69 -0.92
N LEU A 34 -9.38 -2.34 -0.02
CA LEU A 34 -9.32 -2.06 1.42
C LEU A 34 -7.94 -2.32 2.00
N LYS A 35 -7.26 -3.39 1.59
CA LYS A 35 -5.88 -3.68 2.01
C LYS A 35 -4.91 -2.61 1.52
N VAL A 36 -5.03 -2.17 0.27
CA VAL A 36 -4.20 -1.10 -0.28
C VAL A 36 -4.46 0.22 0.46
N ALA A 37 -5.72 0.62 0.62
CA ALA A 37 -6.09 1.82 1.36
C ALA A 37 -5.60 1.78 2.81
N GLY A 38 -5.68 0.61 3.47
CA GLY A 38 -5.12 0.37 4.79
C GLY A 38 -3.60 0.58 4.83
N SER A 39 -2.86 0.01 3.87
CA SER A 39 -1.41 0.19 3.76
C SER A 39 -1.03 1.66 3.57
N VAL A 40 -1.68 2.36 2.64
CA VAL A 40 -1.43 3.78 2.37
C VAL A 40 -1.77 4.64 3.59
N SER A 41 -2.80 4.27 4.35
CA SER A 41 -3.15 4.96 5.61
C SER A 41 -2.08 4.80 6.69
N VAL A 42 -1.43 3.64 6.77
CA VAL A 42 -0.32 3.42 7.69
C VAL A 42 0.86 4.30 7.30
N ASP A 43 1.22 4.33 6.02
CA ASP A 43 2.32 5.16 5.52
C ASP A 43 2.05 6.66 5.73
N ALA A 44 0.83 7.12 5.49
CA ALA A 44 0.39 8.48 5.79
C ALA A 44 0.56 8.81 7.29
N ASN A 45 0.12 7.93 8.18
CA ASN A 45 0.24 8.14 9.63
C ASN A 45 1.71 8.17 10.07
N GLN A 46 2.56 7.34 9.46
CA GLN A 46 4.00 7.33 9.74
C GLN A 46 4.65 8.66 9.36
N ILE A 47 4.40 9.16 8.15
CA ILE A 47 4.93 10.46 7.69
C ILE A 47 4.40 11.60 8.56
N TRP A 48 3.11 11.58 8.91
CA TRP A 48 2.54 12.56 9.83
C TRP A 48 3.23 12.53 11.21
N ALA A 49 3.51 11.34 11.76
CA ALA A 49 4.18 11.21 13.04
C ALA A 49 5.61 11.77 13.02
N GLU A 50 6.34 11.55 11.92
CA GLU A 50 7.68 12.13 11.71
C GLU A 50 7.63 13.64 11.64
N MET A 51 6.72 14.20 10.85
CA MET A 51 6.50 15.65 10.75
C MET A 51 6.09 16.25 12.10
N TRP A 52 5.21 15.58 12.84
CA TRP A 52 4.83 15.98 14.18
C TRP A 52 6.02 15.98 15.15
N GLY A 53 6.96 15.06 14.96
CA GLY A 53 8.24 15.01 15.69
C GLY A 53 9.03 16.31 15.59
N GLU A 54 9.03 16.98 14.43
CA GLU A 54 9.71 18.27 14.23
C GLU A 54 9.06 19.38 15.06
N PHE A 55 7.74 19.34 15.26
CA PHE A 55 7.01 20.33 16.05
C PHE A 55 7.15 20.14 17.56
N ARG A 56 7.53 18.95 18.05
CA ARG A 56 7.62 18.62 19.50
C ARG A 56 8.51 19.56 20.32
N ARG A 57 9.43 20.30 19.67
CA ARG A 57 10.26 21.31 20.35
C ARG A 57 9.52 22.60 20.68
N LEU A 58 8.42 22.86 19.97
CA LEU A 58 7.60 24.07 20.06
C LEU A 58 6.23 23.80 20.68
N VAL A 59 5.92 22.56 21.03
CA VAL A 59 4.64 22.18 21.64
C VAL A 59 4.86 21.29 22.85
N THR A 60 3.96 21.36 23.83
CA THR A 60 3.93 20.41 24.94
C THR A 60 3.50 19.01 24.48
N SER A 61 3.67 18.00 25.33
CA SER A 61 3.14 16.65 25.09
C SER A 61 1.61 16.62 24.91
N SER A 62 0.89 17.62 25.43
CA SER A 62 -0.56 17.81 25.25
C SER A 62 -0.94 18.64 24.03
N GLY A 63 0.04 19.07 23.20
CA GLY A 63 -0.18 19.86 21.99
C GLY A 63 -0.35 21.36 22.22
N MET A 64 -0.02 21.89 23.39
CA MET A 64 -0.06 23.34 23.64
C MET A 64 1.17 24.00 23.03
N ILE A 65 0.99 25.08 22.27
CA ILE A 65 2.08 25.83 21.66
C ILE A 65 2.84 26.60 22.75
N LEU A 66 4.16 26.41 22.77
CA LEU A 66 5.06 27.08 23.70
C LEU A 66 5.35 28.52 23.25
N PRO A 67 5.59 29.47 24.18
CA PRO A 67 5.93 30.86 23.83
C PRO A 67 7.13 31.00 22.88
N GLU A 68 8.08 30.06 22.94
CA GLU A 68 9.27 29.97 22.09
C GLU A 68 8.90 29.84 20.60
N ALA A 69 7.72 29.30 20.28
CA ALA A 69 7.22 29.23 18.91
C ALA A 69 7.02 30.61 18.27
N ALA A 70 6.90 31.68 19.07
CA ALA A 70 6.83 33.05 18.58
C ALA A 70 8.11 33.49 17.84
N GLN A 71 9.23 32.80 18.06
CA GLN A 71 10.50 33.05 17.37
C GLN A 71 10.52 32.43 15.96
N GLY A 72 9.46 31.71 15.58
CA GLY A 72 9.34 31.03 14.29
C GLY A 72 9.63 29.53 14.39
N PHE A 73 9.33 28.83 13.29
CA PHE A 73 9.57 27.40 13.15
C PHE A 73 10.64 27.17 12.09
N VAL A 74 11.65 26.37 12.45
CA VAL A 74 12.63 25.82 11.53
C VAL A 74 12.73 24.32 11.83
N PRO A 75 12.35 23.45 10.88
CA PRO A 75 12.44 22.01 11.08
C PRO A 75 13.91 21.58 11.22
N ALA A 76 14.18 20.61 12.09
CA ALA A 76 15.54 20.11 12.32
C ALA A 76 16.09 19.36 11.11
N CYS A 77 15.21 18.71 10.34
CA CYS A 77 15.52 18.08 9.06
C CYS A 77 15.71 19.09 7.90
N GLY A 78 15.45 20.39 8.14
CA GLY A 78 15.48 21.43 7.11
C GLY A 78 14.22 21.47 6.25
N TRP A 79 14.01 22.62 5.58
CA TRP A 79 12.83 22.88 4.77
C TRP A 79 12.63 21.93 3.57
N PRO A 80 13.68 21.57 2.79
CA PRO A 80 13.50 20.69 1.65
C PRO A 80 12.92 19.32 2.04
N GLU A 81 13.51 18.66 3.04
CA GLU A 81 13.03 17.35 3.52
C GLU A 81 11.64 17.46 4.15
N PHE A 82 11.38 18.52 4.92
CA PHE A 82 10.07 18.74 5.52
C PHE A 82 8.97 18.92 4.47
N LEU A 83 9.24 19.69 3.42
CA LEU A 83 8.29 19.90 2.33
C LEU A 83 8.09 18.64 1.49
N GLU A 84 9.12 17.83 1.29
CA GLU A 84 9.00 16.53 0.64
C GLU A 84 8.06 15.61 1.43
N LYS A 85 8.23 15.52 2.76
CA LYS A 85 7.31 14.78 3.65
C LYS A 85 5.89 15.34 3.57
N PHE A 86 5.72 16.65 3.52
CA PHE A 86 4.41 17.29 3.36
C PHE A 86 3.73 16.90 2.04
N TRP A 87 4.49 16.92 0.94
CA TRP A 87 4.01 16.50 -0.38
C TRP A 87 3.66 15.02 -0.42
N LEU A 88 4.47 14.17 0.21
CA LEU A 88 4.23 12.75 0.29
C LEU A 88 2.97 12.43 1.10
N LEU A 89 2.79 13.12 2.24
CA LEU A 89 1.56 13.01 3.04
C LEU A 89 0.32 13.41 2.22
N LYS A 90 0.39 14.54 1.51
CA LYS A 90 -0.69 14.96 0.60
C LYS A 90 -0.99 13.87 -0.43
N HIS A 91 0.04 13.28 -1.04
CA HIS A 91 -0.12 12.23 -2.03
C HIS A 91 -0.86 11.01 -1.46
N TYR A 92 -0.47 10.55 -0.26
CA TYR A 92 -1.14 9.42 0.39
C TYR A 92 -2.61 9.72 0.72
N LEU A 93 -2.91 10.92 1.23
CA LEU A 93 -4.28 11.32 1.51
C LEU A 93 -5.13 11.43 0.24
N ASP A 94 -4.58 11.99 -0.84
CA ASP A 94 -5.23 12.04 -2.14
C ASP A 94 -5.49 10.64 -2.73
N SER A 95 -4.63 9.67 -2.44
CA SER A 95 -4.79 8.27 -2.87
C SER A 95 -5.89 7.54 -2.12
N ILE A 96 -6.14 7.87 -0.84
CA ILE A 96 -7.20 7.25 -0.02
C ILE A 96 -8.57 7.87 -0.30
N GLN A 97 -8.63 9.15 -0.68
CA GLN A 97 -9.90 9.84 -0.99
C GLN A 97 -10.54 9.44 -2.32
N ARG A 98 -9.81 8.77 -3.21
CA ARG A 98 -10.27 8.35 -4.54
C ARG A 98 -10.98 7.00 -4.50
#